data_AF-A0AAW2K0N0-F1
#
_entry.id   AF-A0AAW2K0N0-F1
#
_cell.length_a   1.000
_cell.length_b   1.000
_cell.length_c   1.000
_cell.angle_alpha   90.00
_cell.angle_beta   90.00
_cell.angle_gamma   90.00
#
_symmetry.space_group_name_H-M   'P 1'
#
loop_
_entity.id
_entity.type
_entity.pdbx_description
1 polymer ?
#
loop_
_entity_poly.entity_id
_entity_poly.type
_entity_poly.pdbx_seq_one_letter_code
_entity_poly.pdbx_strand_id
1 'polypeptide(L)'
;MDTAKCKNLRFFGLHLNSLACKCVGLVVIALVVRAVCLPRFSVFGSMEQSISLPVNNRLTLNPELDIGKSKFLEVPQIIWGLNNQKIAFARACLTARMLNRTLLMPSLSASLFYKEVDLLKPISFDKVFQFEKFNSLCRGFVQLGRHSQVSNTSDVFEIQKGSGRRWTVEKDLEQLSKHRYEGYETIRMVGKHPFLWHDHWPVKDYAKVFECLELVKEISREADKVVSKIREMGLEEMLRRRRENGVNLGVEAVRYVAVHMRIEKDWMIHCKKLEQRLNISEICSSKEEIVERVGTLWD
;
A
#
# COMPACT_ATOMS: atom_id res chain seq x y z
N MET A 1 -57.34 5.32 71.32
CA MET A 1 -57.73 3.91 71.10
C MET A 1 -57.22 3.53 69.73
N ASP A 2 -55.96 3.09 69.64
CA ASP A 2 -55.48 1.70 69.88
C ASP A 2 -55.72 0.82 68.64
N THR A 3 -54.68 0.60 67.82
CA THR A 3 -53.70 -0.53 67.84
C THR A 3 -54.36 -1.85 67.39
N ALA A 4 -53.79 -2.68 66.50
CA ALA A 4 -52.49 -3.35 66.53
C ALA A 4 -52.22 -4.08 65.17
N LYS A 5 -51.01 -4.07 64.57
CA LYS A 5 -49.79 -4.91 64.74
C LYS A 5 -49.62 -6.04 63.71
N CYS A 6 -48.52 -5.98 62.94
CA CYS A 6 -47.48 -7.03 62.88
C CYS A 6 -46.21 -6.46 62.21
N LYS A 7 -45.20 -6.04 62.99
CA LYS A 7 -43.96 -6.77 63.37
C LYS A 7 -42.76 -6.46 62.45
N ASN A 8 -41.82 -5.74 63.05
CA ASN A 8 -40.44 -5.52 62.62
C ASN A 8 -39.70 -6.83 62.32
N LEU A 9 -39.01 -6.88 61.18
CA LEU A 9 -37.81 -7.68 60.98
C LEU A 9 -36.61 -6.74 60.85
N ARG A 10 -35.95 -6.52 61.99
CA ARG A 10 -34.52 -6.14 62.06
C ARG A 10 -33.71 -7.35 61.60
N PHE A 11 -32.79 -7.17 60.65
CA PHE A 11 -31.54 -7.92 60.36
C PHE A 11 -31.23 -7.61 58.88
N PHE A 12 -30.20 -6.87 58.45
CA PHE A 12 -28.87 -6.60 58.97
C PHE A 12 -28.54 -5.10 58.82
N GLY A 13 -28.13 -4.48 59.92
CA GLY A 13 -27.31 -3.29 59.89
C GLY A 13 -25.86 -3.68 59.60
N LEU A 14 -25.28 -3.08 58.57
CA LEU A 14 -23.83 -2.89 58.48
C LEU A 14 -23.60 -1.44 58.12
N HIS A 15 -23.01 -0.73 59.09
CA HIS A 15 -22.61 0.66 58.99
C HIS A 15 -21.50 0.76 57.94
N LEU A 16 -21.84 1.11 56.70
CA LEU A 16 -20.89 1.27 55.59
C LEU A 16 -20.11 2.59 55.70
N ASN A 17 -19.41 2.79 56.82
CA ASN A 17 -18.46 3.89 57.02
C ASN A 17 -16.99 3.44 56.99
N SER A 18 -16.73 2.24 56.48
CA SER A 18 -15.36 1.78 56.22
C SER A 18 -14.89 2.25 54.84
N LEU A 19 -13.68 2.82 54.79
CA LEU A 19 -12.98 3.25 53.57
C LEU A 19 -12.97 2.12 52.51
N ALA A 20 -12.88 0.87 52.95
CA ALA A 20 -12.89 -0.31 52.09
C ALA A 20 -14.19 -0.46 51.30
N CYS A 21 -15.36 -0.18 51.90
CA CYS A 21 -16.63 -0.29 51.19
C CYS A 21 -16.86 0.84 50.18
N LYS A 22 -16.33 2.04 50.45
CA LYS A 22 -16.32 3.13 49.47
C LYS A 22 -15.41 2.80 48.29
N CYS A 23 -14.25 2.18 48.54
CA CYS A 23 -13.35 1.70 47.49
C CYS A 23 -13.99 0.61 46.64
N VAL A 24 -14.67 -0.38 47.25
CA VAL A 24 -15.38 -1.42 46.51
C VAL A 24 -16.50 -0.82 45.65
N GLY A 25 -17.28 0.12 46.19
CA GLY A 25 -18.29 0.85 45.42
C GLY A 25 -17.70 1.59 44.22
N LEU A 26 -16.59 2.30 44.41
CA LEU A 26 -15.88 3.00 43.32
C LEU A 26 -15.32 2.05 42.26
N VAL A 27 -14.82 0.87 42.66
CA VAL A 27 -14.35 -0.16 41.73
C VAL A 27 -15.51 -0.71 40.90
N VAL A 28 -16.66 -0.98 41.52
CA VAL A 28 -17.85 -1.44 40.79
C VAL A 28 -18.34 -0.37 39.81
N ILE A 29 -18.39 0.90 40.22
CA ILE A 29 -18.76 2.01 39.33
C ILE A 29 -17.75 2.14 38.17
N ALA A 30 -16.45 2.05 38.43
CA ALA A 30 -15.42 2.11 37.40
C ALA A 30 -15.52 0.93 36.42
N LEU A 31 -15.86 -0.28 36.88
CA LEU A 31 -16.08 -1.45 36.04
C LEU A 31 -17.33 -1.30 35.16
N VAL A 32 -18.41 -0.71 35.68
CA VAL A 32 -19.63 -0.43 34.91
C VAL A 32 -19.37 0.66 33.87
N VAL A 33 -18.68 1.75 34.21
CA VAL A 33 -18.27 2.78 33.26
C VAL A 33 -17.35 2.19 32.19
N ARG A 34 -16.44 1.29 32.56
CA ARG A 34 -15.60 0.55 31.59
C ARG A 34 -16.42 -0.36 30.68
N ALA A 35 -17.50 -0.97 31.17
CA ALA A 35 -18.34 -1.85 30.36
C ALA A 35 -19.29 -1.09 29.43
N VAL A 36 -19.75 0.09 29.82
CA VAL A 36 -20.76 0.88 29.09
C VAL A 36 -20.12 1.95 28.19
N CYS A 37 -19.05 2.61 28.63
CA CYS A 37 -18.48 3.77 27.93
C CYS A 37 -17.20 3.47 27.15
N LEU A 38 -16.59 2.29 27.29
CA LEU A 38 -15.44 1.90 26.47
C LEU A 38 -15.87 0.90 25.39
N PRO A 39 -15.53 1.13 24.11
CA PRO A 39 -15.68 0.10 23.08
C PRO A 39 -14.90 -1.14 23.52
N ARG A 40 -15.46 -2.33 23.30
CA ARG A 40 -14.77 -3.61 23.58
C ARG A 40 -13.48 -3.68 22.76
N PHE A 41 -12.35 -3.32 23.37
CA PHE A 41 -11.04 -3.64 22.83
C PHE A 41 -10.74 -5.10 23.17
N SER A 42 -10.85 -5.97 22.17
CA SER A 42 -10.35 -7.32 22.20
C SER A 42 -8.82 -7.29 22.21
N VAL A 43 -8.22 -7.78 23.30
CA VAL A 43 -6.79 -8.02 23.42
C VAL A 43 -6.49 -9.47 23.00
N PHE A 44 -5.51 -9.58 22.10
CA PHE A 44 -4.75 -10.77 21.69
C PHE A 44 -5.34 -11.73 20.65
N GLY A 45 -4.78 -11.63 19.44
CA GLY A 45 -5.01 -12.49 18.28
C GLY A 45 -4.85 -11.64 17.02
N SER A 46 -3.71 -11.76 16.34
CA SER A 46 -3.34 -11.06 15.09
C SER A 46 -4.55 -10.72 14.22
N MET A 47 -4.90 -9.43 14.14
CA MET A 47 -5.98 -8.97 13.29
C MET A 47 -5.49 -7.77 12.49
N GLU A 48 -5.31 -8.00 11.19
CA GLU A 48 -5.21 -6.98 10.16
C GLU A 48 -6.30 -5.93 10.43
N GLN A 49 -5.90 -4.76 10.92
CA GLN A 49 -6.74 -3.57 10.82
C GLN A 49 -6.72 -3.13 9.36
N SER A 50 -7.46 -3.87 8.53
CA SER A 50 -8.05 -3.25 7.35
C SER A 50 -8.94 -2.13 7.89
N ILE A 51 -8.54 -0.89 7.62
CA ILE A 51 -9.44 0.25 7.73
C ILE A 51 -10.57 -0.06 6.76
N SER A 52 -11.66 -0.65 7.25
CA SER A 52 -12.88 -0.84 6.50
C SER A 52 -13.49 0.53 6.31
N LEU A 53 -12.95 1.27 5.35
CA LEU A 53 -13.65 2.38 4.73
C LEU A 53 -15.02 1.83 4.28
N PRO A 54 -16.12 2.55 4.53
CA PRO A 54 -17.40 2.16 3.98
C PRO A 54 -17.29 2.24 2.45
N VAL A 55 -17.02 1.08 1.83
CA VAL A 55 -17.22 0.89 0.39
C VAL A 55 -18.71 1.04 0.21
N ASN A 56 -19.15 2.22 -0.22
CA ASN A 56 -20.51 2.43 -0.67
C ASN A 56 -20.74 1.50 -1.87
N ASN A 57 -21.30 0.32 -1.61
CA ASN A 57 -21.96 -0.52 -2.61
C ASN A 57 -23.25 0.16 -3.07
N ARG A 58 -23.15 1.37 -3.64
CA ARG A 58 -24.22 1.96 -4.45
C ARG A 58 -23.99 1.57 -5.91
N LEU A 59 -23.98 0.27 -6.16
CA LEU A 59 -24.22 -0.28 -7.49
C LEU A 59 -25.73 -0.48 -7.61
N THR A 60 -26.43 0.60 -7.96
CA THR A 60 -27.73 0.66 -8.68
C THR A 60 -28.33 2.02 -8.39
N LEU A 61 -28.32 2.93 -9.38
CA LEU A 61 -29.31 3.98 -9.58
C LEU A 61 -29.03 4.67 -10.94
N ASN A 62 -29.91 4.37 -11.90
CA ASN A 62 -30.28 5.10 -13.12
C ASN A 62 -29.16 5.57 -14.09
N PRO A 63 -29.18 5.11 -15.36
CA PRO A 63 -28.23 5.55 -16.39
C PRO A 63 -28.57 6.92 -17.02
N GLU A 64 -29.57 7.63 -16.51
CA GLU A 64 -30.09 8.87 -17.08
C GLU A 64 -30.27 9.93 -15.98
N LEU A 65 -29.19 10.57 -15.52
CA LEU A 65 -29.16 11.98 -15.06
C LEU A 65 -27.77 12.41 -14.54
N ASP A 66 -26.74 12.27 -15.37
CA ASP A 66 -25.63 13.21 -15.44
C ASP A 66 -24.84 12.76 -16.66
N ILE A 67 -24.76 13.59 -17.70
CA ILE A 67 -23.68 13.45 -18.69
C ILE A 67 -22.42 13.92 -17.95
N GLY A 68 -22.00 13.10 -17.00
CA GLY A 68 -21.15 13.48 -15.89
C GLY A 68 -19.78 13.85 -16.44
N LYS A 69 -19.45 15.13 -16.39
CA LYS A 69 -18.11 15.61 -16.70
C LYS A 69 -17.11 14.74 -15.95
N SER A 70 -16.19 14.11 -16.68
CA SER A 70 -15.15 13.29 -16.09
C SER A 70 -14.41 14.11 -15.04
N LYS A 71 -14.29 13.57 -13.83
CA LYS A 71 -13.60 14.21 -12.71
C LYS A 71 -12.21 13.62 -12.55
N PHE A 72 -11.24 14.49 -12.27
CA PHE A 72 -9.83 14.14 -12.32
C PHE A 72 -9.11 14.39 -11.00
N LEU A 73 -8.11 13.55 -10.72
CA LEU A 73 -7.08 13.77 -9.72
C LEU A 73 -5.75 13.99 -10.44
N GLU A 74 -5.14 15.14 -10.25
CA GLU A 74 -3.80 15.47 -10.72
C GLU A 74 -2.80 15.33 -9.57
N VAL A 75 -1.69 14.65 -9.84
CA VAL A 75 -0.56 14.52 -8.91
C VAL A 75 0.69 15.00 -9.65
N PRO A 76 1.68 15.60 -8.95
CA PRO A 76 2.87 16.10 -9.61
C PRO A 76 3.76 14.91 -10.01
N GLN A 77 4.83 15.22 -10.74
CA GLN A 77 5.80 14.23 -11.19
C GLN A 77 6.34 13.39 -10.02
N ILE A 78 6.53 12.09 -10.26
CA ILE A 78 7.05 11.16 -9.26
C ILE A 78 8.56 11.06 -9.38
N ILE A 79 9.27 11.78 -8.50
CA ILE A 79 10.72 12.00 -8.59
C ILE A 79 11.46 11.15 -7.54
N TRP A 80 11.42 9.82 -7.68
CA TRP A 80 12.11 8.87 -6.79
C TRP A 80 12.73 7.70 -7.59
N GLY A 81 13.41 6.75 -6.94
CA GLY A 81 13.80 5.50 -7.60
C GLY A 81 12.58 4.72 -8.12
N LEU A 82 12.74 3.92 -9.18
CA LEU A 82 11.61 3.32 -9.92
C LEU A 82 10.64 2.53 -9.02
N ASN A 83 11.13 1.77 -8.04
CA ASN A 83 10.25 1.04 -7.12
C ASN A 83 9.40 1.98 -6.24
N ASN A 84 10.01 3.06 -5.74
CA ASN A 84 9.28 4.10 -5.01
C ASN A 84 8.28 4.82 -5.92
N GLN A 85 8.61 4.99 -7.20
CA GLN A 85 7.68 5.54 -8.18
C GLN A 85 6.46 4.62 -8.38
N LYS A 86 6.67 3.30 -8.49
CA LYS A 86 5.58 2.32 -8.57
C LYS A 86 4.66 2.39 -7.35
N ILE A 87 5.22 2.42 -6.15
CA ILE A 87 4.45 2.52 -4.90
C ILE A 87 3.66 3.84 -4.86
N ALA A 88 4.29 4.97 -5.19
CA ALA A 88 3.65 6.27 -5.22
C ALA A 88 2.52 6.34 -6.27
N PHE A 89 2.74 5.75 -7.44
CA PHE A 89 1.72 5.61 -8.48
C PHE A 89 0.51 4.80 -7.98
N ALA A 90 0.74 3.68 -7.29
CA ALA A 90 -0.36 2.89 -6.73
C ALA A 90 -1.13 3.66 -5.64
N ARG A 91 -0.42 4.42 -4.78
CA ARG A 91 -1.06 5.33 -3.82
C ARG A 91 -1.91 6.40 -4.50
N ALA A 92 -1.45 6.95 -5.62
CA ALA A 92 -2.21 7.91 -6.42
C ALA A 92 -3.47 7.29 -7.02
N CYS A 93 -3.35 6.08 -7.59
CA CYS A 93 -4.49 5.35 -8.16
C CYS A 93 -5.57 5.08 -7.12
N LEU A 94 -5.16 4.61 -5.94
CA LEU A 94 -6.09 4.27 -4.86
C LEU A 94 -6.68 5.52 -4.19
N THR A 95 -5.92 6.62 -4.13
CA THR A 95 -6.46 7.94 -3.75
C THR A 95 -7.52 8.41 -4.75
N ALA A 96 -7.24 8.30 -6.06
CA ALA A 96 -8.20 8.67 -7.10
C ALA A 96 -9.49 7.84 -7.00
N ARG A 97 -9.37 6.53 -6.77
CA ARG A 97 -10.49 5.63 -6.50
C ARG A 97 -11.30 6.06 -5.28
N MET A 98 -10.64 6.37 -4.16
CA MET A 98 -11.31 6.84 -2.94
C MET A 98 -12.13 8.11 -3.20
N LEU A 99 -11.60 9.02 -4.04
CA LEU A 99 -12.25 10.26 -4.42
C LEU A 99 -13.26 10.11 -5.58
N ASN A 100 -13.46 8.89 -6.10
CA ASN A 100 -14.26 8.59 -7.30
C ASN A 100 -13.85 9.43 -8.52
N ARG A 101 -12.54 9.48 -8.80
CA ARG A 101 -11.93 10.29 -9.87
C ARG A 101 -11.00 9.45 -10.74
N THR A 102 -10.82 9.89 -11.98
CA THR A 102 -9.78 9.38 -12.87
C THR A 102 -8.44 9.99 -12.50
N LEU A 103 -7.38 9.18 -12.36
CA LEU A 103 -6.03 9.70 -12.13
C LEU A 103 -5.48 10.24 -13.45
N LEU A 104 -5.13 11.52 -13.51
CA LEU A 104 -4.35 12.06 -14.62
C LEU A 104 -2.97 11.45 -14.58
N MET A 105 -2.57 10.88 -15.71
CA MET A 105 -1.36 10.09 -15.83
C MET A 105 -0.13 10.89 -15.36
N PRO A 106 0.51 10.49 -14.25
CA PRO A 106 1.68 11.20 -13.78
C PRO A 106 2.87 10.94 -14.71
N SER A 107 3.75 11.93 -14.79
CA SER A 107 5.08 11.73 -15.38
C SER A 107 5.98 10.97 -14.39
N LEU A 108 6.74 10.01 -14.92
CA LEU A 108 7.76 9.28 -14.19
C LEU A 108 9.12 10.01 -14.34
N SER A 109 10.16 9.52 -13.68
CA SER A 109 11.54 10.00 -13.88
C SER A 109 12.51 8.84 -14.11
N ALA A 110 13.49 9.02 -15.00
CA ALA A 110 14.50 8.01 -15.32
C ALA A 110 15.78 8.15 -14.46
N SER A 111 15.67 8.61 -13.23
CA SER A 111 16.86 8.87 -12.43
C SER A 111 17.47 7.62 -11.83
N LEU A 112 18.77 7.43 -12.06
CA LEU A 112 19.64 6.59 -11.24
C LEU A 112 20.32 7.39 -10.11
N PHE A 113 20.23 8.74 -10.14
CA PHE A 113 20.88 9.64 -9.20
C PHE A 113 19.85 10.32 -8.29
N TYR A 114 19.83 9.94 -7.02
CA TYR A 114 18.88 10.43 -6.02
C TYR A 114 19.06 11.90 -5.62
N LYS A 115 20.14 12.57 -6.06
CA LYS A 115 20.54 13.90 -5.57
C LYS A 115 20.30 15.06 -6.54
N GLU A 116 20.14 14.80 -7.82
CA GLU A 116 20.10 15.85 -8.86
C GLU A 116 18.68 16.03 -9.39
N VAL A 117 17.74 16.31 -8.48
CA VAL A 117 16.31 16.42 -8.78
C VAL A 117 15.98 17.46 -9.85
N ASP A 118 16.78 18.53 -9.95
CA ASP A 118 16.57 19.63 -10.90
C ASP A 118 16.92 19.27 -12.36
N LEU A 119 17.66 18.17 -12.58
CA LEU A 119 18.05 17.69 -13.92
C LEU A 119 17.14 16.57 -14.44
N LEU A 120 16.10 16.19 -13.68
CA LEU A 120 15.31 14.99 -13.96
C LEU A 120 14.26 15.25 -15.02
N LYS A 121 14.60 14.84 -16.26
CA LYS A 121 13.67 14.85 -17.37
C LYS A 121 12.50 13.89 -17.09
N PRO A 122 11.24 14.35 -17.25
CA PRO A 122 10.10 13.47 -17.15
C PRO A 122 10.15 12.40 -18.25
N ILE A 123 9.80 11.18 -17.88
CA ILE A 123 9.54 10.11 -18.83
C ILE A 123 8.04 9.84 -18.84
N SER A 124 7.49 9.66 -20.05
CA SER A 124 6.10 9.26 -20.21
C SER A 124 5.88 7.86 -19.64
N PHE A 125 4.70 7.62 -19.08
CA PHE A 125 4.27 6.29 -18.64
C PHE A 125 4.39 5.26 -19.78
N ASP A 126 4.00 5.66 -20.99
CA ASP A 126 4.06 4.84 -22.22
C ASP A 126 5.50 4.48 -22.67
N LYS A 127 6.54 4.95 -21.96
CA LYS A 127 7.93 4.48 -22.15
C LYS A 127 8.29 3.27 -21.31
N VAL A 128 7.52 2.98 -20.27
CA VAL A 128 7.81 1.90 -19.32
C VAL A 128 6.65 0.91 -19.27
N PHE A 129 5.41 1.41 -19.21
CA PHE A 129 4.20 0.63 -19.08
C PHE A 129 3.19 0.96 -20.18
N GLN A 130 2.35 0.01 -20.57
CA GLN A 130 1.32 0.20 -21.60
C GLN A 130 0.06 0.87 -21.03
N PHE A 131 -0.19 2.15 -21.35
CA PHE A 131 -1.35 2.92 -20.83
C PHE A 131 -2.69 2.20 -21.07
N GLU A 132 -2.97 1.82 -22.33
CA GLU A 132 -4.28 1.27 -22.69
C GLU A 132 -4.50 -0.11 -22.05
N LYS A 133 -3.42 -0.90 -21.95
CA LYS A 133 -3.46 -2.22 -21.30
C LYS A 133 -3.72 -2.08 -19.81
N PHE A 134 -3.10 -1.10 -19.14
CA PHE A 134 -3.39 -0.80 -17.73
C PHE A 134 -4.87 -0.52 -17.52
N ASN A 135 -5.45 0.41 -18.28
CA ASN A 135 -6.88 0.74 -18.16
C ASN A 135 -7.80 -0.43 -18.49
N SER A 136 -7.40 -1.31 -19.41
CA SER A 136 -8.13 -2.53 -19.70
C SER A 136 -8.09 -3.53 -18.54
N LEU A 137 -6.92 -3.75 -17.93
CA LEU A 137 -6.72 -4.71 -16.84
C LEU A 137 -7.36 -4.23 -15.52
N CYS A 138 -7.29 -2.92 -15.26
CA CYS A 138 -7.80 -2.30 -14.04
C CYS A 138 -9.22 -1.73 -14.15
N ARG A 139 -9.95 -2.07 -15.22
CA ARG A 139 -11.31 -1.58 -15.48
C ARG A 139 -12.22 -1.81 -14.26
N GLY A 140 -12.95 -0.76 -13.88
CA GLY A 140 -13.86 -0.80 -12.73
C GLY A 140 -13.16 -0.79 -11.36
N PHE A 141 -11.83 -0.74 -11.31
CA PHE A 141 -11.06 -0.61 -10.08
C PHE A 141 -10.40 0.75 -9.97
N VAL A 142 -9.54 1.08 -10.93
CA VAL A 142 -8.87 2.40 -11.07
C VAL A 142 -8.83 2.76 -12.56
N GLN A 143 -8.82 4.05 -12.87
CA GLN A 143 -8.81 4.55 -14.23
C GLN A 143 -7.74 5.63 -14.38
N LEU A 144 -6.96 5.55 -15.46
CA LEU A 144 -6.01 6.57 -15.86
C LEU A 144 -6.58 7.41 -17.00
N GLY A 145 -6.30 8.71 -16.95
CA GLY A 145 -6.64 9.69 -17.97
C GLY A 145 -5.40 10.39 -18.52
N ARG A 146 -5.50 10.93 -19.72
CA ARG A 146 -4.46 11.78 -20.33
C ARG A 146 -4.77 13.24 -20.01
N HIS A 147 -3.74 14.07 -19.85
CA HIS A 147 -3.93 15.51 -19.65
C HIS A 147 -4.72 16.20 -20.76
N SER A 148 -4.69 15.66 -21.99
CA SER A 148 -5.49 16.16 -23.12
C SER A 148 -7.00 15.97 -22.96
N GLN A 149 -7.45 15.22 -21.95
CA GLN A 149 -8.87 15.01 -21.63
C GLN A 149 -9.44 16.08 -20.70
N VAL A 150 -8.57 16.88 -20.06
CA VAL A 150 -8.99 17.97 -19.17
C VAL A 150 -9.39 19.17 -20.02
N SER A 151 -10.51 19.81 -19.67
CA SER A 151 -10.90 21.06 -20.35
C SER A 151 -9.87 22.17 -20.09
N ASN A 152 -9.51 22.95 -21.11
CA ASN A 152 -8.64 24.12 -20.93
C ASN A 152 -9.25 25.21 -20.02
N THR A 153 -10.56 25.14 -19.74
CA THR A 153 -11.28 26.05 -18.82
C THR A 153 -11.66 25.38 -17.50
N SER A 154 -11.02 24.25 -17.15
CA SER A 154 -11.41 23.44 -15.99
C SER A 154 -11.14 24.14 -14.65
N ASP A 155 -12.12 24.12 -13.74
CA ASP A 155 -11.93 24.55 -12.35
C ASP A 155 -11.02 23.54 -11.61
N VAL A 156 -9.89 24.03 -11.10
CA VAL A 156 -8.91 23.26 -10.34
C VAL A 156 -9.00 23.61 -8.85
N PHE A 157 -9.14 22.60 -8.00
CA PHE A 157 -9.00 22.74 -6.55
C PHE A 157 -7.65 22.19 -6.09
N GLU A 158 -6.80 23.06 -5.54
CA GLU A 158 -5.48 22.64 -5.06
C GLU A 158 -5.55 22.18 -3.60
N ILE A 159 -5.06 20.96 -3.34
CA ILE A 159 -4.89 20.40 -2.01
C ILE A 159 -3.42 20.40 -1.65
N GLN A 160 -3.03 21.31 -0.77
CA GLN A 160 -1.71 21.32 -0.15
C GLN A 160 -1.58 20.17 0.85
N LYS A 161 -0.83 19.12 0.49
CA LYS A 161 -0.60 18.00 1.39
C LYS A 161 0.25 18.42 2.57
N GLY A 162 -0.17 18.03 3.76
CA GLY A 162 0.65 18.20 4.95
C GLY A 162 1.89 17.31 4.91
N SER A 163 2.85 17.63 5.79
CA SER A 163 4.14 16.95 5.83
C SER A 163 4.72 16.89 7.24
N GLY A 164 5.76 16.07 7.41
CA GLY A 164 6.52 15.96 8.65
C GLY A 164 5.94 14.98 9.68
N ARG A 165 6.64 14.84 10.81
CA ARG A 165 6.41 13.80 11.83
C ARG A 165 5.04 13.85 12.52
N ARG A 166 4.35 15.00 12.48
CA ARG A 166 3.01 15.17 13.09
C ARG A 166 1.87 14.84 12.14
N TRP A 167 2.20 14.43 10.91
CA TRP A 167 1.23 14.07 9.88
C TRP A 167 0.91 12.57 9.98
N THR A 168 -0.33 12.26 10.33
CA THR A 168 -0.80 10.89 10.59
C THR A 168 -1.72 10.40 9.48
N VAL A 169 -2.00 9.09 9.46
CA VAL A 169 -2.92 8.44 8.53
C VAL A 169 -4.30 9.10 8.58
N GLU A 170 -4.79 9.41 9.78
CA GLU A 170 -6.13 9.98 9.99
C GLU A 170 -6.23 11.38 9.41
N LYS A 171 -5.19 12.21 9.59
CA LYS A 171 -5.13 13.57 9.02
C LYS A 171 -5.08 13.54 7.50
N ASP A 172 -4.43 12.52 6.94
CA ASP A 172 -4.37 12.30 5.51
C ASP A 172 -5.76 12.07 4.92
N LEU A 173 -6.54 11.17 5.54
CA LEU A 173 -7.91 10.84 5.16
C LEU A 173 -8.89 11.98 5.47
N GLU A 174 -8.76 12.63 6.63
CA GLU A 174 -9.61 13.75 7.02
C GLU A 174 -9.51 14.89 5.99
N GLN A 175 -8.30 15.22 5.55
CA GLN A 175 -8.10 16.23 4.50
C GLN A 175 -8.79 15.85 3.18
N LEU A 176 -8.76 14.58 2.82
CA LEU A 176 -9.32 14.01 1.58
C LEU A 176 -10.79 13.56 1.71
N SER A 177 -11.45 13.81 2.83
CA SER A 177 -12.88 13.47 3.05
C SER A 177 -13.79 14.70 3.05
N LYS A 178 -13.21 15.89 2.93
CA LYS A 178 -13.94 17.16 2.95
C LYS A 178 -14.68 17.33 1.61
N HIS A 179 -16.01 17.29 1.62
CA HIS A 179 -16.86 17.47 0.42
C HIS A 179 -16.71 18.83 -0.31
N ARG A 180 -15.77 19.69 0.12
CA ARG A 180 -15.50 21.03 -0.41
C ARG A 180 -15.03 21.04 -1.87
N TYR A 181 -14.60 19.90 -2.41
CA TYR A 181 -14.06 19.78 -3.77
C TYR A 181 -14.98 19.04 -4.74
N GLU A 182 -16.22 18.68 -4.36
CA GLU A 182 -17.13 17.96 -5.27
C GLU A 182 -17.51 18.75 -6.52
N GLY A 183 -17.57 20.08 -6.42
CA GLY A 183 -17.88 20.98 -7.54
C GLY A 183 -16.76 21.16 -8.56
N TYR A 184 -15.53 20.74 -8.25
CA TYR A 184 -14.36 20.95 -9.11
C TYR A 184 -14.13 19.78 -10.03
N GLU A 185 -13.85 20.07 -11.31
CA GLU A 185 -13.50 19.07 -12.32
C GLU A 185 -12.20 18.37 -11.93
N THR A 186 -11.19 19.14 -11.52
CA THR A 186 -9.86 18.63 -11.19
C THR A 186 -9.48 18.95 -9.75
N ILE A 187 -9.01 17.94 -9.03
CA ILE A 187 -8.30 18.13 -7.77
C ILE A 187 -6.82 17.99 -8.05
N ARG A 188 -6.01 18.99 -7.70
CA ARG A 188 -4.56 18.92 -7.85
C ARG A 188 -3.91 18.76 -6.48
N MET A 189 -3.15 17.69 -6.32
CA MET A 189 -2.33 17.46 -5.15
C MET A 189 -1.04 18.27 -5.27
N VAL A 190 -0.76 19.13 -4.31
CA VAL A 190 0.45 19.97 -4.28
C VAL A 190 1.22 19.78 -2.97
N GLY A 191 2.52 20.05 -2.99
CA GLY A 191 3.42 19.93 -1.84
C GLY A 191 4.56 18.93 -2.05
N LYS A 192 5.44 18.83 -1.04
CA LYS A 192 6.67 18.03 -1.08
C LYS A 192 6.43 16.52 -1.17
N HIS A 193 5.31 16.05 -0.60
CA HIS A 193 4.89 14.65 -0.57
C HIS A 193 3.41 14.59 -0.96
N PRO A 194 3.10 14.70 -2.25
CA PRO A 194 1.73 14.83 -2.77
C PRO A 194 0.94 13.52 -2.67
N PHE A 195 1.64 12.41 -2.48
CA PHE A 195 1.09 11.08 -2.25
C PHE A 195 0.92 10.85 -0.76
N LEU A 196 -0.15 10.15 -0.39
CA LEU A 196 -0.35 9.64 0.95
C LEU A 196 0.93 8.96 1.46
N TRP A 197 1.52 9.49 2.54
CA TRP A 197 2.87 9.08 2.96
C TRP A 197 2.88 7.70 3.61
N HIS A 198 1.82 7.40 4.36
CA HIS A 198 1.59 6.11 5.01
C HIS A 198 0.94 5.10 4.06
N ASP A 199 1.01 3.82 4.39
CA ASP A 199 0.23 2.80 3.70
C ASP A 199 -1.20 2.81 4.25
N HIS A 200 -2.09 3.46 3.52
CA HIS A 200 -3.49 3.59 3.92
C HIS A 200 -4.33 2.39 3.50
N TRP A 201 -3.88 1.69 2.46
CA TRP A 201 -4.68 0.70 1.74
C TRP A 201 -4.22 -0.72 2.05
N PRO A 202 -5.14 -1.70 2.02
CA PRO A 202 -4.77 -3.10 2.14
C PRO A 202 -3.74 -3.51 1.09
N VAL A 203 -2.84 -4.44 1.44
CA VAL A 203 -1.80 -4.95 0.52
C VAL A 203 -2.40 -5.50 -0.78
N LYS A 204 -3.56 -6.16 -0.70
CA LYS A 204 -4.29 -6.67 -1.88
C LYS A 204 -4.68 -5.58 -2.88
N ASP A 205 -4.96 -4.36 -2.42
CA ASP A 205 -5.36 -3.27 -3.29
C ASP A 205 -4.14 -2.70 -4.04
N TYR A 206 -2.98 -2.65 -3.38
CA TYR A 206 -1.70 -2.35 -4.04
C TYR A 206 -1.33 -3.41 -5.06
N ALA A 207 -1.41 -4.69 -4.69
CA ALA A 207 -1.12 -5.81 -5.58
C ALA A 207 -1.97 -5.73 -6.85
N LYS A 208 -3.28 -5.47 -6.71
CA LYS A 208 -4.18 -5.31 -7.85
C LYS A 208 -3.78 -4.17 -8.79
N VAL A 209 -3.28 -3.04 -8.28
CA VAL A 209 -2.75 -1.97 -9.16
C VAL A 209 -1.48 -2.45 -9.88
N PHE A 210 -0.59 -3.16 -9.20
CA PHE A 210 0.65 -3.66 -9.79
C PHE A 210 0.42 -4.72 -10.86
N GLU A 211 -0.58 -5.58 -10.71
CA GLU A 211 -0.98 -6.57 -11.73
C GLU A 211 -1.47 -5.90 -13.03
N CYS A 212 -1.94 -4.65 -12.96
CA CYS A 212 -2.33 -3.89 -14.15
C CYS A 212 -1.14 -3.26 -14.89
N LEU A 213 0.06 -3.22 -14.28
CA LEU A 213 1.26 -2.63 -14.87
C LEU A 213 1.91 -3.59 -15.87
N GLU A 214 1.48 -3.53 -17.12
CA GLU A 214 2.10 -4.25 -18.23
C GLU A 214 3.30 -3.46 -18.77
N LEU A 215 4.48 -4.09 -18.88
CA LEU A 215 5.66 -3.48 -19.49
C LEU A 215 5.46 -3.26 -21.00
N VAL A 216 6.12 -2.23 -21.55
CA VAL A 216 6.13 -2.03 -23.01
C VAL A 216 6.90 -3.16 -23.72
N LYS A 217 6.49 -3.48 -24.95
CA LYS A 217 7.00 -4.62 -25.73
C LYS A 217 8.50 -4.55 -25.94
N GLU A 218 9.07 -3.35 -26.04
CA GLU A 218 10.50 -3.13 -26.19
C GLU A 218 11.28 -3.70 -25.00
N ILE A 219 10.83 -3.44 -23.77
CA ILE A 219 11.48 -3.96 -22.56
C ILE A 219 11.32 -5.48 -22.50
N SER A 220 10.11 -6.00 -22.75
CA SER A 220 9.86 -7.45 -22.76
C SER A 220 10.72 -8.17 -23.79
N ARG A 221 10.87 -7.61 -25.00
CA ARG A 221 11.72 -8.19 -26.05
C ARG A 221 13.19 -8.20 -25.67
N GLU A 222 13.71 -7.15 -25.03
CA GLU A 222 15.10 -7.17 -24.55
C GLU A 222 15.29 -8.20 -23.42
N ALA A 223 14.31 -8.36 -22.53
CA ALA A 223 14.33 -9.41 -21.52
C ALA A 223 14.32 -10.81 -22.16
N ASP A 224 13.49 -11.04 -23.17
CA ASP A 224 13.43 -12.32 -23.90
C ASP A 224 14.76 -12.65 -24.58
N LYS A 225 15.45 -11.67 -25.15
CA LYS A 225 16.80 -11.86 -25.72
C LYS A 225 17.81 -12.30 -24.66
N VAL A 226 17.80 -11.64 -23.49
CA VAL A 226 18.69 -12.00 -22.37
C VAL A 226 18.41 -13.44 -21.91
N VAL A 227 17.14 -13.80 -21.73
CA VAL A 227 16.73 -15.16 -21.32
C VAL A 227 17.13 -16.18 -22.39
N SER A 228 16.93 -15.87 -23.67
CA SER A 228 17.34 -16.75 -24.77
C SER A 228 18.86 -16.99 -24.75
N LYS A 229 19.66 -15.94 -24.50
CA LYS A 229 21.12 -16.09 -24.45
C LYS A 229 21.58 -16.92 -23.25
N ILE A 230 20.96 -16.72 -22.08
CA ILE A 230 21.22 -17.55 -20.88
C ILE A 230 20.92 -19.02 -21.18
N ARG A 231 19.81 -19.31 -21.84
CA ARG A 231 19.43 -20.69 -22.21
C ARG A 231 20.37 -21.31 -23.23
N GLU A 232 20.81 -20.56 -24.24
CA GLU A 232 21.80 -21.01 -25.22
C GLU A 232 23.12 -21.38 -24.53
N MET A 233 23.64 -20.51 -23.67
CA MET A 233 24.89 -20.76 -22.93
C MET A 233 24.77 -21.97 -22.00
N GLY A 234 23.62 -22.14 -21.31
CA GLY A 234 23.40 -23.31 -20.47
C GLY A 234 23.28 -24.61 -21.28
N LEU A 235 22.75 -24.56 -22.50
CA LEU A 235 22.68 -25.71 -23.39
C LEU A 235 24.08 -26.10 -23.90
N GLU A 236 24.89 -25.13 -24.29
CA GLU A 236 26.29 -25.35 -24.70
C GLU A 236 27.10 -26.03 -23.60
N GLU A 237 27.01 -25.54 -22.36
CA GLU A 237 27.70 -26.12 -21.21
C GLU A 237 27.18 -27.53 -20.88
N MET A 238 25.87 -27.76 -20.98
CA MET A 238 25.28 -29.09 -20.80
C MET A 238 25.81 -30.08 -21.85
N LEU A 239 25.85 -29.67 -23.13
CA LEU A 239 26.37 -30.50 -24.22
C LEU A 239 27.88 -30.78 -24.05
N ARG A 240 28.65 -29.80 -23.57
CA ARG A 240 30.07 -29.98 -23.23
C ARG A 240 30.25 -31.05 -22.16
N ARG A 241 29.52 -30.95 -21.05
CA ARG A 241 29.56 -31.95 -19.96
C ARG A 241 29.09 -33.33 -20.39
N ARG A 242 28.13 -33.45 -21.31
CA ARG A 242 27.72 -34.75 -21.87
C ARG A 242 28.82 -35.43 -22.65
N ARG A 243 29.55 -34.67 -23.48
CA ARG A 243 30.70 -35.22 -24.23
C ARG A 243 31.79 -35.71 -23.29
N GLU A 244 31.98 -35.05 -22.14
CA GLU A 244 32.94 -35.43 -21.12
C GLU A 244 32.50 -36.66 -20.30
N ASN A 245 31.20 -36.77 -19.97
CA ASN A 245 30.69 -37.80 -19.05
C ASN A 245 30.00 -39.01 -19.72
N GLY A 246 29.76 -38.99 -21.04
CA GLY A 246 29.18 -40.12 -21.78
C GLY A 246 27.72 -40.47 -21.46
N VAL A 247 27.00 -39.63 -20.69
CA VAL A 247 25.62 -39.89 -20.25
C VAL A 247 24.60 -39.20 -21.17
N ASN A 248 23.65 -39.99 -21.70
CA ASN A 248 22.48 -39.50 -22.43
C ASN A 248 21.42 -38.97 -21.45
N LEU A 249 21.56 -37.72 -21.01
CA LEU A 249 20.45 -37.01 -20.35
C LEU A 249 19.40 -36.61 -21.40
N GLY A 250 18.11 -36.66 -21.07
CA GLY A 250 17.05 -36.14 -21.95
C GLY A 250 17.26 -34.66 -22.26
N VAL A 251 16.67 -34.12 -23.33
CA VAL A 251 16.68 -32.67 -23.61
C VAL A 251 15.77 -31.99 -22.60
N GLU A 252 16.26 -31.80 -21.38
CA GLU A 252 15.57 -31.00 -20.39
C GLU A 252 15.78 -29.53 -20.72
N ALA A 253 14.71 -28.74 -20.64
CA ALA A 253 14.81 -27.30 -20.86
C ALA A 253 15.82 -26.70 -19.88
N VAL A 254 16.76 -25.89 -20.38
CA VAL A 254 17.74 -25.19 -19.54
C VAL A 254 17.00 -24.31 -18.54
N ARG A 255 17.07 -24.70 -17.26
CA ARG A 255 16.51 -23.95 -16.14
C ARG A 255 17.46 -22.80 -15.78
N TYR A 256 16.90 -21.71 -15.28
CA TYR A 256 17.69 -20.61 -14.71
C TYR A 256 16.97 -20.08 -13.47
N VAL A 257 17.76 -19.53 -12.54
CA VAL A 257 17.25 -18.86 -11.34
C VAL A 257 17.68 -17.40 -11.42
N ALA A 258 16.73 -16.47 -11.31
CA ALA A 258 17.00 -15.04 -11.24
C ALA A 258 16.90 -14.57 -9.79
N VAL A 259 17.95 -13.93 -9.28
CA VAL A 259 18.03 -13.49 -7.88
C VAL A 259 18.18 -11.98 -7.84
N HIS A 260 17.32 -11.30 -7.09
CA HIS A 260 17.45 -9.87 -6.84
C HIS A 260 18.26 -9.62 -5.56
N MET A 261 19.50 -9.17 -5.73
CA MET A 261 20.42 -8.89 -4.63
C MET A 261 20.43 -7.39 -4.31
N ARG A 262 19.78 -6.99 -3.22
CA ARG A 262 19.88 -5.63 -2.67
C ARG A 262 20.93 -5.63 -1.56
N ILE A 263 22.20 -5.44 -1.93
CA ILE A 263 23.35 -5.58 -1.01
C ILE A 263 24.22 -4.32 -0.93
N GLU A 264 23.72 -3.19 -1.46
CA GLU A 264 24.43 -1.92 -1.41
C GLU A 264 24.63 -1.44 0.03
N LYS A 265 25.72 -0.69 0.27
CA LYS A 265 26.15 -0.28 1.61
C LYS A 265 25.06 0.45 2.40
N ASP A 266 24.31 1.32 1.73
CA ASP A 266 23.19 2.06 2.32
C ASP A 266 22.06 1.13 2.78
N TRP A 267 21.71 0.15 1.95
CA TRP A 267 20.72 -0.87 2.28
C TRP A 267 21.18 -1.78 3.41
N MET A 268 22.44 -2.24 3.38
CA MET A 268 22.98 -3.08 4.45
C MET A 268 23.00 -2.36 5.81
N ILE A 269 23.30 -1.05 5.82
CA ILE A 269 23.21 -0.23 7.04
C ILE A 269 21.76 -0.13 7.52
N HIS A 270 20.82 0.14 6.62
CA HIS A 270 19.39 0.26 6.95
C HIS A 270 18.86 -1.06 7.54
N CYS A 271 19.12 -2.15 6.84
CA CYS A 271 18.70 -3.49 7.18
C CYS A 271 19.23 -3.93 8.56
N LYS A 272 20.55 -3.80 8.82
CA LYS A 272 21.14 -4.20 10.11
C LYS A 272 20.58 -3.38 11.29
N LYS A 273 20.30 -2.09 11.07
CA LYS A 273 19.65 -1.25 12.09
C LYS A 273 18.21 -1.65 12.36
N LEU A 274 17.51 -2.24 11.39
CA LEU A 274 16.16 -2.74 11.55
C LEU A 274 16.18 -4.04 12.35
N GLU A 275 17.04 -4.98 11.96
CA GLU A 275 17.29 -6.23 12.69
C GLU A 275 17.64 -6.00 14.16
N GLN A 276 18.56 -5.08 14.45
CA GLN A 276 18.91 -4.69 15.82
C GLN A 276 17.71 -4.16 16.62
N ARG A 277 16.79 -3.43 15.97
CA ARG A 277 15.59 -2.89 16.63
C ARG A 277 14.53 -3.95 16.88
N LEU A 278 14.45 -4.95 16.01
CA LEU A 278 13.48 -6.04 16.08
C LEU A 278 14.02 -7.27 16.83
N ASN A 279 15.32 -7.31 17.12
CA ASN A 279 16.04 -8.43 17.73
C ASN A 279 15.90 -9.74 16.91
N ILE A 280 16.14 -9.65 15.60
CA ILE A 280 16.11 -10.76 14.63
C ILE A 280 17.33 -10.71 13.70
N SER A 281 17.56 -11.75 12.89
CA SER A 281 18.71 -11.84 11.96
C SER A 281 18.35 -12.42 10.58
N GLU A 282 17.09 -12.28 10.17
CA GLU A 282 16.53 -12.96 8.98
C GLU A 282 16.36 -12.03 7.76
N ILE A 283 16.60 -10.72 7.92
CA ILE A 283 16.32 -9.72 6.89
C ILE A 283 17.55 -9.47 6.02
N CYS A 284 18.74 -9.39 6.62
CA CYS A 284 19.97 -9.06 5.92
C CYS A 284 20.74 -10.32 5.55
N SER A 285 20.78 -10.67 4.28
CA SER A 285 21.52 -11.86 3.85
C SER A 285 23.03 -11.64 3.81
N SER A 286 23.78 -12.63 4.30
CA SER A 286 25.23 -12.71 4.10
C SER A 286 25.56 -13.29 2.71
N LYS A 287 26.83 -13.21 2.31
CA LYS A 287 27.30 -13.84 1.07
C LYS A 287 27.11 -15.36 1.14
N GLU A 288 27.44 -15.95 2.29
CA GLU A 288 27.38 -17.39 2.54
C GLU A 288 25.93 -17.88 2.42
N GLU A 289 24.99 -17.16 3.04
CA GLU A 289 23.56 -17.47 2.99
C GLU A 289 22.99 -17.37 1.57
N ILE A 290 23.42 -16.37 0.78
CA ILE A 290 23.02 -16.25 -0.63
C ILE A 290 23.53 -17.45 -1.43
N VAL A 291 24.81 -17.81 -1.27
CA VAL A 291 25.40 -18.95 -2.00
C VAL A 291 24.71 -20.25 -1.63
N GLU A 292 24.48 -20.49 -0.33
CA GLU A 292 23.79 -21.68 0.17
C GLU A 292 22.36 -21.76 -0.38
N ARG A 293 21.56 -20.70 -0.23
CA ARG A 293 20.16 -20.70 -0.69
C ARG A 293 20.00 -20.77 -2.20
N VAL A 294 20.93 -20.19 -2.96
CA VAL A 294 20.90 -20.31 -4.43
C VAL A 294 21.33 -21.71 -4.86
N GLY A 295 22.30 -22.32 -4.16
CA GLY A 295 22.71 -23.70 -4.38
C GLY A 295 21.56 -24.69 -4.18
N THR A 296 20.80 -24.56 -3.08
CA THR A 296 19.67 -25.46 -2.80
C THR A 296 18.49 -25.32 -3.75
N LEU A 297 18.37 -24.21 -4.48
CA LEU A 297 17.36 -24.07 -5.55
C LEU A 297 17.79 -24.74 -6.86
N TRP A 298 19.08 -25.08 -6.98
CA TRP A 298 19.68 -25.64 -8.18
C TRP A 298 19.88 -27.16 -8.08
N ASP A 299 20.15 -27.67 -6.88
CA ASP A 299 20.24 -29.10 -6.55
C ASP A 299 18.86 -29.78 -6.50
#